data_AF-A0A8E0VKS8-F1
#
_entry.id   AF-A0A8E0VKS8-F1
#
_cell.length_a   1.000
_cell.length_b   1.000
_cell.length_c   1.000
_cell.angle_alpha   90.00
_cell.angle_beta   90.00
_cell.angle_gamma   90.00
#
_symmetry.space_group_name_H-M   'P 1'
#
loop_
_entity.id
_entity.type
_entity.pdbx_description
1 polymer ?
#
loop_
_entity_poly.entity_id
_entity_poly.type
_entity_poly.pdbx_seq_one_letter_code
_entity_poly.pdbx_strand_id
1 'polypeptide(L)'
;MSTVLSKDCDLVLTFQHSATNEDVEWFIDLLHSRVPELVVRRHYHRTSNQDALYLTACYRDLLLGAEELGLKKSLLPEYGGGLREFSMDELDLFNNASDEASFLTSGERSYIVHHYLIGLRAVQGDTWKEMLTFREGQPMIRALESAGLIQQVFPVHDAAALKKLSSLWVLSWKFKQPLDEIRRYFGVQIALYFAWLGHYTAALLIPSLVGVLVWLLLDPKVSSIAVVFFIDLDIRHTF
;
A
#
# COMPACT_ATOMS: atom_id res chain seq x y z
N MET A 1 12.69 21.14 4.13
CA MET A 1 12.95 20.25 2.98
C MET A 1 11.62 19.67 2.52
N SER A 2 10.94 20.32 1.58
CA SER A 2 9.70 19.80 1.01
C SER A 2 10.06 18.98 -0.23
N THR A 3 10.04 17.66 -0.12
CA THR A 3 9.68 16.85 -1.28
C THR A 3 8.29 17.33 -1.67
N VAL A 4 8.17 18.04 -2.78
CA VAL A 4 6.86 18.44 -3.29
C VAL A 4 6.17 17.12 -3.66
N LEU A 5 5.30 16.62 -2.78
CA LEU A 5 4.37 15.56 -3.12
C LEU A 5 3.54 16.10 -4.29
N SER A 6 3.82 15.61 -5.50
CA SER A 6 2.88 15.80 -6.59
C SER A 6 1.60 15.11 -6.16
N LYS A 7 0.55 15.89 -5.91
CA LYS A 7 -0.80 15.36 -5.63
C LYS A 7 -1.36 14.53 -6.80
N ASP A 8 -0.63 14.47 -7.91
CA ASP A 8 -1.04 13.90 -9.19
C ASP A 8 -0.15 12.71 -9.61
N CYS A 9 0.39 11.94 -8.66
CA CYS A 9 1.21 10.77 -9.00
C CYS A 9 0.82 9.57 -8.15
N ASP A 10 0.59 8.45 -8.82
CA ASP A 10 0.19 7.19 -8.20
C ASP A 10 1.38 6.22 -8.13
N LEU A 11 2.31 6.26 -9.11
CA LEU A 11 3.42 5.33 -9.23
C LEU A 11 4.71 6.05 -9.67
N VAL A 12 5.84 5.71 -9.08
CA VAL A 12 7.16 6.23 -9.46
C VAL A 12 8.03 5.09 -9.97
N LEU A 13 8.67 5.33 -11.12
CA LEU A 13 9.69 4.47 -11.70
C LEU A 13 11.02 5.21 -11.65
N THR A 14 12.07 4.59 -11.12
CA THR A 14 13.42 5.18 -11.12
C THR A 14 14.33 4.41 -12.05
N PHE A 15 15.17 5.15 -12.79
CA PHE A 15 16.20 4.56 -13.64
C PHE A 15 17.48 4.27 -12.85
N GLN A 16 18.33 3.40 -13.40
CA GLN A 16 19.67 3.21 -12.87
C GLN A 16 20.52 4.47 -13.05
N HIS A 17 21.50 4.68 -12.17
CA HIS A 17 22.39 5.84 -12.19
C HIS A 17 23.25 5.92 -13.47
N SER A 18 23.40 4.79 -14.18
CA SER A 18 24.11 4.69 -15.46
C SER A 18 23.24 4.95 -16.69
N ALA A 19 21.93 5.14 -16.53
CA ALA A 19 21.02 5.38 -17.64
C ALA A 19 21.33 6.72 -18.33
N THR A 20 21.38 6.72 -19.65
CA THR A 20 21.61 7.95 -20.41
C THR A 20 20.29 8.68 -20.65
N ASN A 21 20.35 9.99 -20.91
CA ASN A 21 19.15 10.78 -21.28
C ASN A 21 18.39 10.16 -22.47
N GLU A 22 19.13 9.60 -23.43
CA GLU A 22 18.56 8.90 -24.60
C GLU A 22 17.76 7.65 -24.20
N ASP A 23 18.20 6.91 -23.18
CA ASP A 23 17.46 5.74 -22.69
C ASP A 23 16.11 6.15 -22.07
N VAL A 24 16.13 7.25 -21.31
CA VAL A 24 14.95 7.77 -20.64
C VAL A 24 13.93 8.28 -21.67
N GLU A 25 14.38 9.07 -22.65
CA GLU A 25 13.49 9.55 -23.71
C GLU A 25 12.94 8.41 -24.57
N TRP A 26 13.78 7.44 -24.95
CA TRP A 26 13.33 6.24 -25.67
C TRP A 26 12.21 5.51 -24.90
N PHE A 27 12.36 5.36 -23.59
CA PHE A 27 11.36 4.68 -22.78
C PHE A 27 10.07 5.51 -22.62
N ILE A 28 10.17 6.84 -22.54
CA ILE A 28 9.01 7.74 -22.54
C ILE A 28 8.24 7.63 -23.86
N ASP A 29 8.93 7.66 -25.00
CA ASP A 29 8.32 7.50 -26.33
C ASP A 29 7.66 6.13 -26.50
N LEU A 30 8.30 5.09 -25.96
CA LEU A 30 7.73 3.74 -25.91
C LEU A 30 6.43 3.71 -25.10
N LEU A 31 6.39 4.34 -23.91
CA LEU A 31 5.17 4.41 -23.10
C LEU A 31 4.07 5.19 -23.80
N HIS A 32 4.37 6.36 -24.38
CA HIS A 32 3.37 7.15 -25.09
C HIS A 32 2.78 6.44 -26.31
N SER A 33 3.58 5.63 -27.01
CA SER A 33 3.11 4.89 -28.20
C SER A 33 2.35 3.60 -27.87
N ARG A 34 2.64 2.96 -26.73
CA ARG A 34 2.13 1.61 -26.42
C ARG A 34 1.14 1.57 -25.27
N VAL A 35 1.13 2.57 -24.39
CA VAL A 35 0.27 2.66 -23.22
C VAL A 35 -0.29 4.09 -23.11
N PRO A 36 -1.18 4.50 -24.02
CA PRO A 36 -1.73 5.86 -24.06
C PRO A 36 -2.56 6.23 -22.82
N GLU A 37 -2.98 5.24 -22.02
CA GLU A 37 -3.72 5.41 -20.76
C GLU A 37 -2.85 6.07 -19.68
N LEU A 38 -1.52 5.96 -19.80
CA LEU A 38 -0.58 6.49 -18.82
C LEU A 38 -0.15 7.91 -19.16
N VAL A 39 -0.34 8.80 -18.19
CA VAL A 39 0.24 10.13 -18.17
C VAL A 39 1.63 10.03 -17.53
N VAL A 40 2.66 10.25 -18.34
CA VAL A 40 4.07 10.15 -17.92
C VAL A 40 4.64 11.55 -17.70
N ARG A 41 5.29 11.75 -16.55
CA ARG A 41 6.01 12.99 -16.22
C ARG A 41 7.43 12.67 -15.80
N ARG A 42 8.41 13.22 -16.53
CA ARG A 42 9.83 13.08 -16.19
C ARG A 42 10.22 14.04 -15.06
N HIS A 43 10.93 13.54 -14.07
CA HIS A 43 11.49 14.31 -12.97
C HIS A 43 12.93 13.89 -12.70
N TYR A 44 13.80 14.85 -12.43
CA TYR A 44 15.17 14.59 -12.02
C TYR A 44 15.33 14.71 -10.50
N HIS A 45 15.75 13.64 -9.84
CA HIS A 45 15.99 13.65 -8.40
C HIS A 45 17.41 14.12 -8.12
N ARG A 46 17.56 15.37 -7.68
CA ARG A 46 18.89 15.96 -7.38
C ARG A 46 19.64 15.24 -6.25
N THR A 47 18.93 14.66 -5.29
CA THR A 47 19.54 14.02 -4.11
C THR A 47 20.15 12.66 -4.44
N SER A 48 19.44 11.84 -5.23
CA SER A 48 19.93 10.55 -5.70
C SER A 48 20.66 10.64 -7.05
N ASN A 49 20.66 11.80 -7.69
CA ASN A 49 21.30 12.03 -8.99
C ASN A 49 20.84 11.03 -10.06
N GLN A 50 19.52 10.82 -10.13
CA GLN A 50 18.88 9.85 -11.03
C GLN A 50 17.62 10.45 -11.65
N ASP A 51 17.28 10.00 -12.86
CA ASP A 51 15.99 10.27 -13.48
C ASP A 51 14.90 9.37 -12.91
N ALA A 52 13.70 9.92 -12.81
CA ALA A 52 12.51 9.22 -12.38
C ALA A 52 11.31 9.61 -13.24
N LEU A 53 10.42 8.66 -13.50
CA LEU A 53 9.13 8.90 -14.11
C LEU A 53 8.04 8.83 -13.05
N TYR A 54 7.19 9.85 -13.07
CA TYR A 54 5.98 9.95 -12.27
C TYR A 54 4.83 9.57 -13.19
N LEU A 55 4.14 8.50 -12.82
CA LEU A 55 3.11 7.86 -13.63
C LEU A 55 1.76 8.02 -12.93
N THR A 56 0.77 8.40 -13.71
CA THR A 56 -0.64 8.46 -13.33
C THR A 56 -1.50 8.16 -14.56
N ALA A 57 -2.81 8.12 -14.41
CA ALA A 57 -3.77 7.96 -15.50
C ALA A 57 -4.94 8.90 -15.27
N CYS A 58 -5.67 9.27 -16.34
CA CYS A 58 -6.86 10.09 -16.17
C CYS A 58 -7.97 9.29 -15.46
N TYR A 59 -8.95 9.97 -14.84
CA TYR A 59 -9.99 9.27 -14.09
C TYR A 59 -10.74 8.24 -14.92
N ARG A 60 -11.04 8.55 -16.18
CA ARG A 60 -11.71 7.62 -17.10
C ARG A 60 -10.88 6.34 -17.30
N ASP A 61 -9.58 6.48 -17.55
CA ASP A 61 -8.69 5.34 -17.76
C ASP A 61 -8.48 4.55 -16.47
N LEU A 62 -8.51 5.21 -15.32
CA LEU A 62 -8.52 4.52 -14.03
C LEU A 62 -9.79 3.70 -13.81
N LEU A 63 -10.96 4.20 -14.23
CA LEU A 63 -12.21 3.45 -14.15
C LEU A 63 -12.20 2.25 -15.10
N LEU A 64 -11.71 2.41 -16.33
CA LEU A 64 -11.56 1.29 -17.27
C LEU A 64 -10.65 0.19 -16.68
N GLY A 65 -9.53 0.59 -16.08
CA GLY A 65 -8.62 -0.35 -15.46
C GLY A 65 -9.21 -0.99 -14.20
N ALA A 66 -10.08 -0.28 -13.47
CA ALA A 66 -10.82 -0.83 -12.34
C ALA A 66 -11.82 -1.92 -12.76
N GLU A 67 -12.46 -1.75 -13.92
CA GLU A 67 -13.37 -2.74 -14.52
C GLU A 67 -12.59 -3.95 -15.05
N GLU A 68 -11.49 -3.72 -15.77
CA GLU A 68 -10.60 -4.79 -16.26
C GLU A 68 -10.06 -5.66 -15.11
N LEU A 69 -9.72 -5.03 -13.99
CA LEU A 69 -9.27 -5.70 -12.77
C LEU A 69 -10.39 -6.35 -11.95
N GLY A 70 -11.66 -6.13 -12.30
CA GLY A 70 -12.81 -6.62 -11.53
C GLY A 70 -12.82 -6.09 -10.09
N LEU A 71 -12.44 -4.83 -9.87
CA LEU A 71 -12.39 -4.25 -8.53
C LEU A 71 -13.79 -4.23 -7.91
N LYS A 72 -13.91 -4.68 -6.66
CA LYS A 72 -15.20 -4.71 -5.96
C LYS A 72 -15.47 -3.38 -5.25
N LYS A 73 -16.59 -2.74 -5.59
CA LYS A 73 -17.02 -1.44 -5.05
C LYS A 73 -18.37 -1.57 -4.35
N SER A 74 -18.65 -0.63 -3.45
CA SER A 74 -19.89 -0.63 -2.68
C SER A 74 -21.04 -0.04 -3.51
N LEU A 75 -22.16 -0.75 -3.55
CA LEU A 75 -23.40 -0.25 -4.16
C LEU A 75 -24.09 0.78 -3.27
N LEU A 76 -24.92 1.62 -3.87
CA LEU A 76 -25.80 2.51 -3.12
C LEU A 76 -26.80 1.69 -2.29
N PRO A 77 -27.19 2.17 -1.10
CA PRO A 77 -28.13 1.46 -0.23
C PRO A 77 -29.48 1.16 -0.88
N GLU A 78 -29.92 2.01 -1.83
CA GLU A 78 -31.18 1.86 -2.55
C GLU A 78 -31.22 0.64 -3.50
N TYR A 79 -30.05 0.18 -3.96
CA TYR A 79 -29.91 -1.00 -4.81
C TYR A 79 -29.55 -2.27 -4.02
N GLY A 80 -29.83 -2.30 -2.71
CA GLY A 80 -29.53 -3.43 -1.83
C GLY A 80 -28.16 -3.39 -1.16
N GLY A 81 -27.33 -2.39 -1.48
CA GLY A 81 -26.00 -2.21 -0.90
C GLY A 81 -25.04 -3.38 -1.17
N GLY A 82 -24.06 -3.57 -0.28
CA GLY A 82 -23.06 -4.63 -0.44
C GLY A 82 -21.94 -4.28 -1.43
N LEU A 83 -21.15 -5.30 -1.79
CA LEU A 83 -20.02 -5.18 -2.71
C LEU A 83 -20.34 -5.89 -4.03
N ARG A 84 -20.09 -5.21 -5.16
CA ARG A 84 -20.21 -5.76 -6.51
C ARG A 84 -18.97 -5.43 -7.33
N GLU A 85 -18.63 -6.27 -8.30
CA GLU A 85 -17.60 -5.94 -9.29
C GLU A 85 -18.00 -4.66 -10.03
N PHE A 86 -17.03 -3.76 -10.14
CA PHE A 86 -17.21 -2.48 -10.78
C PHE A 86 -17.45 -2.66 -12.27
N SER A 87 -18.44 -1.95 -12.80
CA SER A 87 -18.65 -1.83 -14.24
C SER A 87 -18.89 -0.38 -14.60
N MET A 88 -18.27 0.06 -15.69
CA MET A 88 -18.35 1.44 -16.12
C MET A 88 -19.73 1.81 -16.67
N ASP A 89 -20.42 0.84 -17.29
CA ASP A 89 -21.78 1.02 -17.83
C ASP A 89 -22.81 1.29 -16.72
N GLU A 90 -22.56 0.79 -15.52
CA GLU A 90 -23.45 0.88 -14.35
C GLU A 90 -22.89 1.82 -13.26
N LEU A 91 -22.13 2.84 -13.66
CA LEU A 91 -21.43 3.77 -12.74
C LEU A 91 -22.36 4.34 -11.65
N ASP A 92 -23.59 4.71 -12.01
CA ASP A 92 -24.58 5.34 -11.12
C ASP A 92 -25.04 4.43 -9.97
N LEU A 93 -24.84 3.10 -10.05
CA LEU A 93 -25.20 2.17 -8.99
C LEU A 93 -24.22 2.21 -7.81
N PHE A 94 -23.01 2.73 -8.02
CA PHE A 94 -21.93 2.68 -7.04
C PHE A 94 -21.87 3.95 -6.18
N ASN A 95 -21.58 3.75 -4.90
CA ASN A 95 -21.52 4.84 -3.94
C ASN A 95 -20.32 5.77 -4.24
N ASN A 96 -20.58 7.08 -4.30
CA ASN A 96 -19.59 8.14 -4.61
C ASN A 96 -18.87 7.97 -5.95
N ALA A 97 -19.47 7.31 -6.93
CA ALA A 97 -18.85 7.09 -8.24
C ALA A 97 -18.46 8.36 -8.99
N SER A 98 -19.17 9.47 -8.77
CA SER A 98 -18.87 10.77 -9.36
C SER A 98 -17.71 11.52 -8.69
N ASP A 99 -17.27 11.10 -7.51
CA ASP A 99 -16.18 11.75 -6.77
C ASP A 99 -14.83 11.08 -7.05
N GLU A 100 -14.07 11.66 -7.97
CA GLU A 100 -12.74 11.20 -8.37
C GLU A 100 -11.77 11.06 -7.19
N ALA A 101 -11.90 11.89 -6.16
CA ALA A 101 -10.96 11.90 -5.04
C ALA A 101 -11.20 10.77 -4.04
N SER A 102 -12.44 10.27 -3.92
CA SER A 102 -12.81 9.29 -2.90
C SER A 102 -13.21 7.93 -3.43
N PHE A 103 -13.66 7.85 -4.69
CA PHE A 103 -14.14 6.61 -5.29
C PHE A 103 -13.03 5.55 -5.40
N LEU A 104 -11.88 5.94 -5.93
CA LEU A 104 -10.69 5.11 -6.00
C LEU A 104 -9.72 5.51 -4.88
N THR A 105 -9.34 4.55 -4.06
CA THR A 105 -8.30 4.73 -3.05
C THR A 105 -6.93 4.88 -3.73
N SER A 106 -5.97 5.54 -3.06
CA SER A 106 -4.58 5.65 -3.57
C SER A 106 -3.94 4.28 -3.85
N GLY A 107 -4.29 3.26 -3.06
CA GLY A 107 -3.86 1.88 -3.29
C GLY A 107 -4.44 1.29 -4.57
N GLU A 108 -5.74 1.47 -4.83
CA GLU A 108 -6.36 0.99 -6.07
C GLU A 108 -5.83 1.75 -7.30
N ARG A 109 -5.67 3.07 -7.20
CA ARG A 109 -5.11 3.89 -8.29
C ARG A 109 -3.71 3.44 -8.67
N SER A 110 -2.82 3.30 -7.68
CA SER A 110 -1.45 2.83 -7.92
C SER A 110 -1.42 1.39 -8.43
N TYR A 111 -2.35 0.53 -8.00
CA TYR A 111 -2.48 -0.84 -8.51
C TYR A 111 -2.91 -0.88 -9.99
N ILE A 112 -3.87 -0.03 -10.39
CA ILE A 112 -4.32 0.11 -11.79
C ILE A 112 -3.17 0.64 -12.67
N VAL A 113 -2.52 1.72 -12.26
CA VAL A 113 -1.38 2.31 -13.01
C VAL A 113 -0.23 1.31 -13.14
N HIS A 114 0.04 0.56 -12.06
CA HIS A 114 1.01 -0.52 -12.11
C HIS A 114 0.59 -1.63 -13.07
N HIS A 115 -0.70 -2.01 -13.13
CA HIS A 115 -1.20 -2.95 -14.13
C HIS A 115 -0.91 -2.49 -15.55
N TYR A 116 -1.22 -1.25 -15.91
CA TYR A 116 -0.94 -0.74 -17.25
C TYR A 116 0.55 -0.80 -17.59
N LEU A 117 1.40 -0.41 -16.64
CA LEU A 117 2.85 -0.44 -16.82
C LEU A 117 3.37 -1.87 -17.02
N ILE A 118 3.00 -2.82 -16.15
CA ILE A 118 3.42 -4.22 -16.30
C ILE A 118 2.73 -4.91 -17.48
N GLY A 119 1.65 -4.34 -18.01
CA GLY A 119 0.94 -4.77 -19.20
C GLY A 119 1.75 -4.56 -20.49
N LEU A 120 2.80 -3.73 -20.45
CA LEU A 120 3.68 -3.50 -21.60
C LEU A 120 4.35 -4.80 -22.08
N ARG A 121 4.09 -5.17 -23.34
CA ARG A 121 4.62 -6.35 -24.02
C ARG A 121 5.47 -5.94 -25.22
N ALA A 122 6.60 -6.62 -25.39
CA ALA A 122 7.48 -6.43 -26.54
C ALA A 122 6.83 -6.94 -27.83
N VAL A 123 7.06 -6.21 -28.92
CA VAL A 123 6.67 -6.57 -30.29
C VAL A 123 7.93 -6.94 -31.08
N GLN A 124 7.74 -7.62 -32.21
CA GLN A 124 8.84 -8.03 -33.07
C GLN A 124 9.68 -6.82 -33.51
N GLY A 125 11.00 -6.94 -33.37
CA GLY A 125 11.95 -5.88 -33.73
C GLY A 125 12.25 -4.89 -32.61
N ASP A 126 11.56 -4.97 -31.47
CA ASP A 126 11.91 -4.16 -30.30
C ASP A 126 13.31 -4.55 -29.82
N THR A 127 14.18 -3.55 -29.73
CA THR A 127 15.53 -3.67 -29.19
C THR A 127 15.85 -2.47 -28.33
N TRP A 128 16.63 -2.70 -27.27
CA TRP A 128 17.23 -1.62 -26.48
C TRP A 128 18.74 -1.65 -26.69
N LYS A 129 19.27 -0.58 -27.31
CA LYS A 129 20.71 -0.35 -27.58
C LYS A 129 21.46 -1.53 -28.22
N GLU A 130 20.79 -2.39 -28.98
CA GLU A 130 21.34 -3.66 -29.49
C GLU A 130 21.86 -4.64 -28.39
N MET A 131 21.85 -4.23 -27.13
CA MET A 131 22.27 -5.01 -25.96
C MET A 131 21.19 -6.00 -25.55
N LEU A 132 19.93 -5.61 -25.71
CA LEU A 132 18.78 -6.43 -25.35
C LEU A 132 17.84 -6.56 -26.54
N THR A 133 17.68 -7.80 -27.01
CA THR A 133 16.66 -8.19 -27.99
C THR A 133 15.47 -8.77 -27.24
N PHE A 134 14.29 -8.21 -27.47
CA PHE A 134 13.09 -8.71 -26.82
C PHE A 134 12.47 -9.84 -27.64
N ARG A 135 11.92 -10.84 -26.94
CA ARG A 135 11.05 -11.83 -27.59
C ARG A 135 9.64 -11.25 -27.71
N GLU A 136 8.95 -11.57 -28.79
CA GLU A 136 7.55 -11.18 -28.97
C GLU A 136 6.70 -11.64 -27.78
N GLY A 137 5.89 -10.74 -27.24
CA GLY A 137 5.01 -11.02 -26.09
C GLY A 137 5.72 -11.07 -24.73
N GLN A 138 7.03 -10.80 -24.66
CA GLN A 138 7.74 -10.74 -23.38
C GLN A 138 7.36 -9.49 -22.58
N PRO A 139 7.19 -9.57 -21.24
CA PRO A 139 6.99 -8.38 -20.40
C PRO A 139 8.25 -7.50 -20.39
N MET A 140 8.13 -6.26 -20.88
CA MET A 140 9.29 -5.38 -21.08
C MET A 140 9.87 -4.86 -19.78
N ILE A 141 9.02 -4.48 -18.81
CA ILE A 141 9.46 -3.90 -17.53
C ILE A 141 10.43 -4.85 -16.81
N ARG A 142 10.10 -6.14 -16.72
CA ARG A 142 10.96 -7.16 -16.09
C ARG A 142 12.28 -7.33 -16.82
N ALA A 143 12.26 -7.32 -18.15
CA ALA A 143 13.45 -7.46 -18.96
C ALA A 143 14.38 -6.24 -18.78
N LEU A 144 13.82 -5.02 -18.76
CA LEU A 144 14.55 -3.78 -18.52
C LEU A 144 15.07 -3.64 -17.07
N GLU A 145 14.35 -4.17 -16.09
CA GLU A 145 14.84 -4.32 -14.71
C GLU A 145 16.06 -5.25 -14.67
N SER A 146 15.98 -6.41 -15.32
CA SER A 146 17.09 -7.39 -15.35
C SER A 146 18.31 -6.91 -16.13
N ALA A 147 18.09 -6.08 -17.15
CA ALA A 147 19.16 -5.50 -17.97
C ALA A 147 19.80 -4.27 -17.31
N GLY A 148 19.26 -3.78 -16.19
CA GLY A 148 19.81 -2.64 -15.47
C GLY A 148 19.53 -1.29 -16.13
N LEU A 149 18.40 -1.14 -16.84
CA LEU A 149 17.89 0.18 -17.22
C LEU A 149 16.99 0.74 -16.11
N ILE A 150 15.98 -0.04 -15.71
CA ILE A 150 15.04 0.32 -14.64
C ILE A 150 15.60 -0.20 -13.32
N GLN A 151 15.60 0.65 -12.30
CA GLN A 151 16.05 0.26 -10.96
C GLN A 151 14.91 -0.33 -10.13
N GLN A 152 13.78 0.36 -10.07
CA GLN A 152 12.62 -0.06 -9.29
C GLN A 152 11.38 0.73 -9.69
N VAL A 153 10.22 0.13 -9.41
CA VAL A 153 8.90 0.73 -9.56
C VAL A 153 8.18 0.60 -8.21
N PHE A 154 7.68 1.71 -7.67
CA PHE A 154 7.01 1.70 -6.37
C PHE A 154 5.87 2.74 -6.30
N PRO A 155 4.78 2.43 -5.56
CA PRO A 155 3.68 3.36 -5.36
C PRO A 155 4.07 4.52 -4.47
N VAL A 156 3.45 5.69 -4.69
CA VAL A 156 3.68 6.88 -3.86
C VAL A 156 2.76 6.85 -2.64
N HIS A 157 3.32 7.18 -1.47
CA HIS A 157 2.56 7.28 -0.24
C HIS A 157 1.82 8.62 -0.12
N ASP A 158 0.52 8.58 0.20
CA ASP A 158 -0.19 9.76 0.71
C ASP A 158 0.19 10.02 2.18
N ALA A 159 0.99 11.06 2.39
CA ALA A 159 1.44 11.49 3.71
C ALA A 159 0.29 11.98 4.62
N ALA A 160 -0.78 12.55 4.06
CA ALA A 160 -1.91 13.02 4.84
C ALA A 160 -2.73 11.85 5.39
N ALA A 161 -3.05 10.86 4.55
CA ALA A 161 -3.69 9.62 4.97
C ALA A 161 -2.85 8.86 6.01
N LEU A 162 -1.53 8.74 5.81
CA LEU A 162 -0.63 8.11 6.79
C LEU A 162 -0.64 8.82 8.14
N LYS A 163 -0.59 10.17 8.14
CA LYS A 163 -0.63 10.95 9.38
C LYS A 163 -1.95 10.74 10.14
N LYS A 164 -3.07 10.68 9.42
CA LYS A 164 -4.39 10.37 9.99
C LYS A 164 -4.43 8.94 10.54
N LEU A 165 -3.91 7.96 9.80
CA LEU A 165 -3.89 6.56 10.24
C LEU A 165 -3.01 6.39 11.49
N SER A 166 -1.84 7.04 11.51
CA SER A 166 -0.92 7.02 12.66
C SER A 166 -1.56 7.61 13.92
N SER A 167 -2.31 8.72 13.81
CA SER A 167 -3.00 9.31 14.96
C SER A 167 -4.15 8.45 15.48
N LEU A 168 -4.86 7.74 14.59
CA LEU A 168 -5.96 6.84 14.97
C LEU A 168 -5.48 5.52 15.57
N TRP A 169 -4.31 5.04 15.15
CA TRP A 169 -3.83 3.71 15.51
C TRP A 169 -2.67 3.73 16.52
N VAL A 170 -1.55 4.35 16.18
CA VAL A 170 -0.29 4.27 16.96
C VAL A 170 -0.35 5.17 18.18
N LEU A 171 -0.93 6.36 18.04
CA LEU A 171 -1.03 7.35 19.11
C LEU A 171 -2.30 7.20 19.94
N SER A 172 -3.17 6.24 19.60
CA SER A 172 -4.42 6.01 20.32
C SER A 172 -4.25 4.90 21.34
N TRP A 173 -4.72 5.14 22.58
CA TRP A 173 -4.80 4.11 23.63
C TRP A 173 -5.92 3.08 23.40
N LYS A 174 -6.56 3.09 22.23
CA LYS A 174 -7.67 2.20 21.92
C LYS A 174 -7.12 0.80 21.61
N PHE A 175 -7.59 -0.20 22.36
CA PHE A 175 -7.30 -1.61 22.10
C PHE A 175 -7.82 -2.08 20.73
N LYS A 176 -8.88 -1.45 20.20
CA LYS A 176 -9.46 -1.79 18.90
C LYS A 176 -8.67 -1.13 17.76
N GLN A 177 -7.96 -1.95 17.00
CA GLN A 177 -7.21 -1.51 15.82
C GLN A 177 -8.17 -1.05 14.70
N PRO A 178 -7.86 0.05 13.98
CA PRO A 178 -8.68 0.55 12.88
C PRO A 178 -8.42 -0.26 11.59
N LEU A 179 -8.85 -1.51 11.56
CA LEU A 179 -8.57 -2.46 10.47
C LEU A 179 -9.08 -1.99 9.10
N ASP A 180 -10.23 -1.31 9.05
CA ASP A 180 -10.78 -0.80 7.79
C ASP A 180 -9.92 0.30 7.18
N GLU A 181 -9.32 1.17 8.00
CA GLU A 181 -8.43 2.24 7.52
C GLU A 181 -7.05 1.67 7.13
N ILE A 182 -6.56 0.66 7.84
CA ILE A 182 -5.37 -0.09 7.44
C ILE A 182 -5.63 -0.78 6.09
N ARG A 183 -6.79 -1.42 5.91
CA ARG A 183 -7.20 -2.04 4.65
C ARG A 183 -7.29 -1.02 3.52
N ARG A 184 -7.89 0.14 3.78
CA ARG A 184 -8.07 1.19 2.77
C ARG A 184 -6.72 1.74 2.27
N TYR A 185 -5.71 1.80 3.14
CA TYR A 185 -4.41 2.36 2.80
C TYR A 185 -3.40 1.32 2.29
N PHE A 186 -3.23 0.21 3.01
CA PHE A 186 -2.23 -0.82 2.74
C PHE A 186 -2.77 -2.04 1.98
N GLY A 187 -4.09 -2.12 1.78
CA GLY A 187 -4.74 -3.26 1.15
C GLY A 187 -5.09 -4.39 2.13
N VAL A 188 -5.77 -5.39 1.59
CA VAL A 188 -6.39 -6.48 2.39
C VAL A 188 -5.33 -7.38 3.05
N GLN A 189 -4.23 -7.68 2.36
CA GLN A 189 -3.21 -8.59 2.88
C GLN A 189 -2.57 -8.06 4.17
N ILE A 190 -2.16 -6.78 4.17
CA ILE A 190 -1.56 -6.15 5.34
C ILE A 190 -2.60 -5.96 6.46
N ALA A 191 -3.83 -5.58 6.12
CA ALA A 191 -4.90 -5.47 7.11
C ALA A 191 -5.24 -6.81 7.78
N LEU A 192 -5.24 -7.90 7.03
CA LEU A 192 -5.47 -9.25 7.57
C LEU A 192 -4.34 -9.68 8.51
N TYR A 193 -3.10 -9.36 8.17
CA TYR A 193 -1.95 -9.58 9.07
C TYR A 193 -2.16 -8.86 10.41
N PHE A 194 -2.55 -7.57 10.40
CA PHE A 194 -2.80 -6.84 11.65
C PHE A 194 -4.02 -7.36 12.41
N ALA A 195 -5.09 -7.75 11.70
CA ALA A 195 -6.26 -8.39 12.31
C ALA A 195 -5.87 -9.67 13.05
N TRP A 196 -5.06 -10.52 12.42
CA TRP A 196 -4.55 -11.74 13.04
C TRP A 196 -3.62 -11.43 14.23
N LEU A 197 -2.72 -10.46 14.09
CA LEU A 197 -1.83 -10.05 15.17
C LEU A 197 -2.62 -9.56 16.39
N GLY A 198 -3.62 -8.70 16.19
CA GLY A 198 -4.49 -8.22 17.26
C GLY A 198 -5.27 -9.36 17.94
N HIS A 199 -5.81 -10.30 17.16
CA HIS A 199 -6.46 -11.49 17.69
C HIS A 199 -5.50 -12.35 18.52
N TYR A 200 -4.29 -12.60 18.01
CA TYR A 200 -3.29 -13.41 18.68
C TYR A 200 -2.80 -12.77 20.00
N THR A 201 -2.56 -11.45 20.01
CA THR A 201 -2.21 -10.73 21.24
C THR A 201 -3.32 -10.82 22.28
N ALA A 202 -4.59 -10.70 21.88
CA ALA A 202 -5.72 -10.87 22.79
C ALA A 202 -5.82 -12.30 23.32
N ALA A 203 -5.61 -13.32 22.48
CA ALA A 203 -5.61 -14.71 22.88
C ALA A 203 -4.49 -15.04 23.89
N LEU A 204 -3.34 -14.36 23.80
CA LEU A 204 -2.21 -14.52 24.73
C LEU A 204 -2.44 -13.88 26.11
N LEU A 205 -3.41 -12.97 26.27
CA LEU A 205 -3.70 -12.36 27.57
C LEU A 205 -4.15 -13.39 28.62
N ILE A 206 -4.94 -14.38 28.21
CA ILE A 206 -5.43 -15.44 29.10
C ILE A 206 -4.27 -16.31 29.65
N PRO A 207 -3.44 -16.97 28.81
CA PRO A 207 -2.31 -17.76 29.30
C PRO A 207 -1.26 -16.90 29.99
N SER A 208 -1.08 -15.63 29.60
CA SER A 208 -0.21 -14.70 30.31
C SER A 208 -0.70 -14.43 31.74
N LEU A 209 -1.99 -14.15 31.92
CA LEU A 209 -2.59 -13.93 33.24
C LEU A 209 -2.48 -15.19 34.12
N VAL A 210 -2.82 -16.36 33.56
CA VAL A 210 -2.69 -17.65 34.26
C VAL A 210 -1.23 -17.91 34.65
N GLY A 211 -0.29 -17.66 33.74
CA GLY A 211 1.14 -17.80 34.01
C GLY A 211 1.64 -16.89 35.12
N VAL A 212 1.20 -15.63 35.15
CA VAL A 212 1.51 -14.67 36.23
C VAL A 212 0.91 -15.12 37.56
N LEU A 213 -0.36 -15.57 37.58
CA LEU A 213 -1.02 -16.08 38.79
C LEU A 213 -0.30 -17.31 39.34
N VAL A 214 0.05 -18.26 38.47
CA VAL A 214 0.83 -19.45 38.84
C VAL A 214 2.18 -19.07 39.41
N TRP A 215 2.90 -18.15 38.77
CA TRP A 215 4.20 -17.67 39.24
C TRP A 215 4.12 -17.02 40.63
N LEU A 216 3.12 -16.17 40.88
CA LEU A 216 2.91 -15.51 42.18
C LEU A 216 2.52 -16.50 43.29
N LEU A 217 1.71 -17.51 42.98
CA LEU A 217 1.15 -18.44 43.97
C LEU A 217 2.08 -19.63 44.28
N LEU A 218 2.83 -20.11 43.30
CA LEU A 218 3.62 -21.34 43.42
C LEU A 218 5.12 -21.11 43.64
N ASP A 219 5.65 -19.89 43.45
CA ASP A 219 7.05 -19.60 43.80
C ASP A 219 7.18 -19.30 45.31
N PRO A 220 7.82 -20.18 46.10
CA PRO A 220 7.92 -20.04 47.55
C PRO A 220 8.71 -18.80 47.99
N LYS A 221 9.55 -18.23 47.12
CA LYS A 221 10.30 -17.00 47.43
C LYS A 221 9.43 -15.75 47.30
N VAL A 222 8.47 -15.75 46.35
CA VAL A 222 7.57 -14.61 46.10
C VAL A 222 6.38 -14.64 47.05
N SER A 223 5.82 -15.83 47.33
CA SER A 223 4.72 -15.99 48.28
C SER A 223 5.13 -15.56 49.70
N SER A 224 6.37 -15.84 50.12
CA SER A 224 6.91 -15.39 51.41
C SER A 224 7.01 -13.86 51.53
N ILE A 225 7.39 -13.16 50.45
CA ILE A 225 7.47 -11.69 50.42
C ILE A 225 6.07 -11.07 50.42
N ALA A 226 5.13 -11.62 49.65
CA ALA A 226 3.75 -11.14 49.59
C ALA A 226 3.02 -11.28 50.94
N VAL A 227 3.23 -12.39 51.65
CA VAL A 227 2.67 -12.62 53.00
C VAL A 227 3.28 -11.67 54.03
N VAL A 228 4.60 -11.45 54.00
CA VAL A 228 5.27 -10.48 54.90
C VAL A 228 4.76 -9.06 54.67
N PHE A 229 4.57 -8.63 53.41
CA PHE A 229 3.99 -7.32 53.09
C PHE A 229 2.53 -7.19 53.54
N PHE A 230 1.71 -8.24 53.41
CA PHE A 230 0.31 -8.21 53.85
C PHE A 230 0.20 -8.09 55.38
N ILE A 231 1.05 -8.82 56.12
CA ILE A 231 1.11 -8.76 57.58
C ILE A 231 1.61 -7.38 58.05
N ASP A 232 2.63 -6.80 57.41
CA ASP A 232 3.18 -5.49 57.77
C ASP A 232 2.25 -4.31 57.42
N LEU A 233 1.35 -4.49 56.44
CA LEU A 233 0.32 -3.51 56.09
C LEU A 233 -0.88 -3.55 57.07
N ASP A 234 -1.25 -4.73 57.55
CA ASP A 234 -2.34 -4.91 58.52
C ASP A 234 -1.97 -4.34 59.90
N ILE A 235 -0.70 -4.51 60.31
CA ILE A 235 -0.15 -3.96 61.56
C ILE A 235 -0.14 -2.42 61.56
N ARG A 236 0.06 -1.77 60.40
CA ARG A 236 0.02 -0.29 60.30
C ARG A 236 -1.39 0.30 60.33
N HIS A 237 -2.42 -0.51 60.14
CA HIS A 237 -3.81 -0.07 60.25
C HIS A 237 -4.41 -0.33 61.65
N THR A 238 -3.72 -1.05 62.52
CA THR A 238 -4.17 -1.38 63.89
C THR A 238 -3.50 -0.56 65.01
N PHE A 239 -2.66 0.43 64.67
CA PHE A 239 -2.06 1.39 65.61
C PHE A 239 -2.25 2.84 65.17
#